data_AF-A0A1F3X1K3-F1
#
_entry.id   AF-A0A1F3X1K3-F1
#
_cell.length_a   1.000
_cell.length_b   1.000
_cell.length_c   1.000
_cell.angle_alpha   90.00
_cell.angle_beta   90.00
_cell.angle_gamma   90.00
#
_symmetry.space_group_name_H-M   'P 1'
#
loop_
_entity.id
_entity.type
_entity.pdbx_description
1 polymer ?
#
loop_
_entity_poly.entity_id
_entity_poly.type
_entity_poly.pdbx_seq_one_letter_code
_entity_poly.pdbx_strand_id
1 'polypeptide(L)'
;MSKSIKAALWSGLVFPGAGHLFLKCYGRGIVLIAVSAICLFIIVSNATEQAMAVLEKIEADGGMLDPSRVSELVSQASTSVGTPTLTIATMLLIVCWILGVADAYRLGKR
;
A
#
# COMPACT_ATOMS: atom_id res chain seq x y z
N MET A 1 -4.03 9.04 27.53
CA MET A 1 -3.27 8.09 26.70
C MET A 1 -1.78 8.25 26.94
N SER A 2 -1.05 7.15 27.11
CA SER A 2 0.42 7.19 27.17
C SER A 2 1.03 7.60 25.81
N LYS A 3 2.24 8.16 25.82
CA LYS A 3 2.98 8.52 24.60
C LYS A 3 3.13 7.33 23.66
N SER A 4 3.28 6.12 24.18
CA SER A 4 3.41 4.86 23.44
C SER A 4 2.15 4.52 22.63
N ILE A 5 0.96 4.67 23.23
CA ILE A 5 -0.31 4.41 22.54
C ILE A 5 -0.55 5.46 21.45
N LYS A 6 -0.23 6.73 21.74
CA LYS A 6 -0.38 7.81 20.74
C LYS A 6 0.57 7.62 19.56
N ALA A 7 1.82 7.22 19.80
CA ALA A 7 2.79 6.92 18.75
C ALA A 7 2.39 5.68 17.92
N ALA A 8 1.90 4.62 18.56
CA ALA A 8 1.40 3.44 17.87
C ALA A 8 0.19 3.76 16.98
N LEU A 9 -0.73 4.62 17.45
CA LEU A 9 -1.87 5.09 16.66
C LEU A 9 -1.42 5.93 15.46
N TRP A 10 -0.45 6.82 15.63
CA TRP A 10 0.11 7.56 14.49
C TRP A 10 0.75 6.63 13.45
N SER A 11 1.57 5.65 13.87
CA SER A 11 2.15 4.67 12.93
C SER A 11 1.12 3.69 12.33
N GLY A 12 0.06 3.37 13.07
CA GLY A 12 -0.91 2.34 12.69
C GLY A 12 -2.06 2.87 11.86
N LEU A 13 -2.54 4.08 12.16
CA LEU A 13 -3.72 4.66 11.54
C LEU A 13 -3.38 5.63 10.40
N VAL A 14 -2.25 6.34 10.48
CA VAL A 14 -1.90 7.39 9.51
C VAL A 14 -0.91 6.87 8.48
N PHE A 15 0.28 6.46 8.93
CA PHE A 15 1.30 5.93 8.03
C PHE A 15 2.38 5.17 8.79
N PRO A 16 2.88 4.04 8.29
CA PRO A 16 4.03 3.35 8.89
C PRO A 16 5.24 4.29 9.06
N GLY A 17 5.62 4.56 10.30
CA GLY A 17 6.71 5.47 10.66
C GLY A 17 6.29 6.87 11.13
N ALA A 18 5.00 7.23 11.04
CA ALA A 18 4.49 8.50 11.59
C ALA A 18 4.59 8.55 13.13
N GLY A 19 4.52 7.40 13.81
CA GLY A 19 4.79 7.30 15.25
C GLY A 19 6.24 7.65 15.61
N HIS A 20 7.21 7.37 14.73
CA HIS A 20 8.61 7.73 14.93
C HIS A 20 8.86 9.23 14.72
N LEU A 21 8.14 9.86 13.80
CA LEU A 21 8.14 11.32 13.66
C LEU A 21 7.59 11.99 14.93
N PHE A 22 6.50 11.45 15.49
CA PHE A 22 5.92 11.94 16.74
C PHE A 22 6.88 11.80 17.93
N LEU A 23 7.68 10.73 17.96
CA LEU A 23 8.70 10.46 18.98
C LEU A 23 10.05 11.15 18.72
N LYS A 24 10.16 12.02 17.68
CA LYS A 24 11.39 12.70 17.25
C LYS A 24 12.53 11.77 16.81
N CYS A 25 12.24 10.51 16.50
CA CYS A 25 13.20 9.56 15.95
C CYS A 25 13.16 9.57 14.41
N TYR A 26 13.54 10.72 13.85
CA TYR A 26 13.40 11.03 12.43
C TYR A 26 14.10 10.02 11.52
N GLY A 27 15.30 9.54 11.87
CA GLY A 27 16.05 8.59 11.03
C GLY A 27 15.26 7.30 10.75
N ARG A 28 14.75 6.65 11.79
CA ARG A 28 13.95 5.43 11.67
C ARG A 28 12.60 5.69 10.99
N GLY A 29 11.96 6.82 11.32
CA GLY A 29 10.69 7.21 10.72
C GLY A 29 10.79 7.45 9.21
N ILE A 30 11.81 8.18 8.76
CA ILE A 30 12.02 8.50 7.35
C ILE A 30 12.28 7.22 6.53
N VAL A 31 13.08 6.28 7.05
CA VAL A 31 13.34 5.01 6.35
C VAL A 31 12.05 4.20 6.20
N LEU A 32 11.27 4.04 7.26
CA LEU A 32 9.98 3.34 7.23
C LEU A 32 9.00 4.02 6.25
N ILE A 33 8.96 5.36 6.27
CA ILE A 33 8.09 6.13 5.40
C ILE A 33 8.50 5.94 3.94
N ALA A 34 9.80 6.07 3.63
CA ALA A 34 10.32 5.95 2.27
C ALA A 34 10.06 4.55 1.69
N VAL A 35 10.35 3.49 2.46
CA VAL A 35 10.10 2.11 2.03
C VAL A 35 8.61 1.87 1.76
N SER A 36 7.75 2.33 2.66
CA SER A 36 6.30 2.16 2.52
C SER A 36 5.75 2.97 1.35
N ALA A 37 6.26 4.18 1.12
CA ALA A 37 5.90 5.01 -0.02
C ALA A 37 6.32 4.38 -1.36
N ILE A 38 7.51 3.78 -1.44
CA ILE A 38 7.96 3.06 -2.64
C ILE A 38 7.05 1.86 -2.93
N CYS A 39 6.73 1.05 -1.91
CA CYS A 39 5.82 -0.08 -2.08
C CYS A 39 4.43 0.37 -2.52
N LEU A 40 3.90 1.44 -1.92
CA LEU A 40 2.61 2.01 -2.30
C LEU A 40 2.63 2.54 -3.74
N PHE A 41 3.70 3.21 -4.15
CA PHE A 41 3.86 3.70 -5.51
C PHE A 41 3.82 2.56 -6.53
N ILE A 42 4.55 1.47 -6.27
CA ILE A 42 4.53 0.28 -7.13
C ILE A 42 3.10 -0.29 -7.26
N ILE A 43 2.37 -0.39 -6.14
CA ILE A 43 1.00 -0.90 -6.12
C ILE A 43 0.07 0.00 -6.94
N VAL A 44 0.14 1.33 -6.74
CA VAL A 44 -0.70 2.29 -7.44
C VAL A 44 -0.40 2.30 -8.94
N SER A 45 0.88 2.33 -9.33
CA SER A 45 1.28 2.28 -10.74
C SER A 45 0.76 1.03 -11.43
N ASN A 46 0.90 -0.15 -10.81
CA ASN A 46 0.38 -1.40 -11.37
C ASN A 46 -1.15 -1.36 -11.48
N ALA A 47 -1.85 -0.83 -10.48
CA ALA A 47 -3.31 -0.68 -10.53
C ALA A 47 -3.76 0.28 -11.65
N THR A 48 -3.04 1.38 -11.86
CA THR A 48 -3.30 2.33 -12.95
C THR A 48 -3.05 1.70 -14.32
N GLU A 49 -1.93 0.99 -14.50
CA GLU A 49 -1.63 0.26 -15.74
C GLU A 49 -2.71 -0.77 -16.06
N GLN A 50 -3.16 -1.53 -15.06
CA GLN A 50 -4.27 -2.48 -15.24
C GLN A 50 -5.58 -1.79 -15.63
N ALA A 51 -5.91 -0.67 -14.99
CA ALA A 51 -7.12 0.09 -15.31
C ALA A 51 -7.08 0.62 -16.75
N MET A 52 -5.93 1.15 -17.19
CA MET A 52 -5.74 1.62 -18.55
C MET A 52 -5.82 0.47 -19.57
N ALA A 53 -5.23 -0.69 -19.27
CA ALA A 53 -5.31 -1.86 -20.14
C ALA A 53 -6.75 -2.40 -20.28
N VAL A 54 -7.56 -2.30 -19.22
CA VAL A 54 -9.00 -2.62 -19.30
C VAL A 54 -9.73 -1.61 -20.17
N LEU A 55 -9.44 -0.31 -20.03
CA LEU A 55 -10.06 0.75 -20.82
C LEU A 55 -9.73 0.61 -22.31
N GLU A 56 -8.47 0.36 -22.67
CA GLU A 56 -8.05 0.11 -24.06
C GLU A 56 -8.78 -1.10 -24.67
N LYS A 57 -8.98 -2.17 -23.89
CA LYS A 57 -9.74 -3.34 -24.37
C LYS A 57 -11.22 -3.03 -24.61
N ILE A 58 -11.82 -2.15 -23.81
CA ILE A 58 -13.20 -1.70 -24.01
C ILE A 58 -13.33 -0.82 -25.26
N GLU A 59 -12.38 0.10 -25.48
CA GLU A 59 -12.37 0.95 -26.67
C GLU A 59 -12.14 0.14 -27.95
N ALA A 60 -11.21 -0.83 -27.92
CA ALA A 60 -10.92 -1.71 -29.05
C ALA A 60 -12.12 -2.59 -29.44
N ASP A 61 -12.99 -2.94 -28.49
CA ASP A 61 -14.22 -3.71 -28.72
C ASP A 61 -15.41 -2.81 -29.15
N GLY A 62 -15.12 -1.58 -29.58
CA GLY A 62 -16.13 -0.64 -30.10
C GLY A 62 -16.95 0.06 -29.02
N GLY A 63 -16.50 0.06 -27.76
CA GLY A 63 -17.16 0.76 -26.65
C GLY A 63 -18.40 0.04 -26.11
N MET A 64 -18.61 -1.23 -26.47
CA MET A 64 -19.75 -2.00 -26.01
C MET A 64 -19.54 -2.45 -24.56
N LEU A 65 -20.05 -1.64 -23.62
CA LEU A 65 -20.01 -1.92 -22.18
C LEU A 65 -21.05 -2.98 -21.81
N ASP A 66 -20.77 -4.24 -22.14
CA ASP A 66 -21.50 -5.37 -21.56
C ASP A 66 -20.99 -5.60 -20.12
N PRO A 67 -21.83 -5.46 -19.09
CA PRO A 67 -21.42 -5.65 -17.69
C PRO A 67 -20.83 -7.05 -17.42
N SER A 68 -21.22 -8.06 -18.20
CA SER A 68 -20.65 -9.41 -18.15
C SER A 68 -19.19 -9.41 -18.63
N ARG A 69 -18.90 -8.64 -19.67
CA ARG A 69 -17.57 -8.54 -20.28
C ARG A 69 -16.62 -7.66 -19.48
N VAL A 70 -17.12 -6.56 -18.91
CA VAL A 70 -16.38 -5.73 -17.97
C VAL A 70 -15.94 -6.56 -16.75
N SER A 71 -16.84 -7.38 -16.18
CA SER A 71 -16.49 -8.26 -15.07
C SER A 71 -15.39 -9.27 -15.44
N GLU A 72 -15.43 -9.84 -16.64
CA GLU A 72 -14.41 -10.77 -17.11
C GLU A 72 -13.07 -10.08 -17.40
N LEU A 73 -13.08 -8.89 -17.99
CA LEU A 73 -11.88 -8.08 -18.22
C LEU A 73 -11.23 -7.63 -16.91
N VAL A 74 -12.04 -7.22 -15.93
CA VAL A 74 -11.59 -6.90 -14.58
C VAL A 74 -11.05 -8.16 -13.89
N SER A 75 -11.68 -9.33 -14.05
CA SER A 75 -11.19 -10.59 -13.50
C SER A 75 -9.86 -11.04 -14.12
N GLN A 76 -9.68 -10.87 -15.43
CA GLN A 76 -8.40 -11.13 -16.10
C GLN A 76 -7.30 -10.14 -15.69
N ALA A 77 -7.63 -8.84 -15.59
CA ALA A 77 -6.71 -7.83 -15.08
C ALA A 77 -6.36 -8.10 -13.60
N SER A 78 -7.34 -8.54 -12.81
CA SER A 78 -7.15 -8.97 -11.42
C SER A 78 -6.33 -10.26 -11.33
N THR A 79 -6.38 -11.14 -12.32
CA THR A 79 -5.49 -12.31 -12.37
C THR A 79 -4.04 -11.87 -12.63
N SER A 80 -3.82 -10.73 -13.30
CA SER A 80 -2.50 -10.10 -13.41
C SER A 80 -2.02 -9.39 -12.12
N VAL A 81 -2.90 -9.19 -11.13
CA VAL A 81 -2.51 -8.83 -9.74
C VAL A 81 -1.67 -9.96 -9.11
N GLY A 82 -1.70 -11.16 -9.70
CA GLY A 82 -0.81 -12.29 -9.38
C GLY A 82 0.63 -12.16 -9.88
N THR A 83 1.13 -10.99 -10.29
CA THR A 83 2.58 -10.86 -10.50
C THR A 83 3.30 -11.05 -9.17
N PRO A 84 4.37 -11.86 -9.11
CA PRO A 84 5.13 -12.08 -7.88
C PRO A 84 5.57 -10.77 -7.23
N THR A 85 5.91 -9.77 -8.04
CA THR A 85 6.33 -8.44 -7.60
C THR A 85 5.27 -7.71 -6.79
N LEU A 86 4.01 -7.68 -7.26
CA LEU A 86 2.93 -7.00 -6.54
C LEU A 86 2.56 -7.71 -5.24
N THR A 87 2.59 -9.05 -5.26
CA THR A 87 2.39 -9.87 -4.06
C THR A 87 3.48 -9.61 -3.03
N ILE A 88 4.75 -9.57 -3.45
CA ILE A 88 5.90 -9.27 -2.60
C ILE A 88 5.81 -7.84 -2.06
N ALA A 89 5.50 -6.85 -2.90
CA ALA A 89 5.36 -5.46 -2.49
C ALA A 89 4.25 -5.28 -1.44
N THR A 90 3.10 -5.94 -1.64
CA THR A 90 1.98 -5.92 -0.70
C THR A 90 2.35 -6.58 0.62
N MET A 91 3.00 -7.75 0.60
CA MET A 91 3.49 -8.42 1.80
C MET A 91 4.53 -7.57 2.55
N LEU A 92 5.49 -6.99 1.84
CA LEU A 92 6.49 -6.09 2.43
C LEU A 92 5.84 -4.87 3.07
N LEU A 93 4.85 -4.27 2.42
CA LEU A 93 4.11 -3.13 2.96
C LEU A 93 3.39 -3.51 4.26
N ILE A 94 2.71 -4.67 4.31
CA ILE A 94 2.06 -5.18 5.52
C ILE A 94 3.08 -5.43 6.64
N VAL A 95 4.21 -6.06 6.33
CA VAL A 95 5.27 -6.34 7.31
C VAL A 95 5.87 -5.04 7.85
N CYS A 96 6.21 -4.09 6.97
CA CYS A 96 6.67 -2.76 7.35
C CYS A 96 5.66 -2.03 8.23
N TRP A 97 4.36 -2.20 7.96
CA TRP A 97 3.30 -1.62 8.77
C TRP A 97 3.26 -2.19 10.18
N ILE A 98 3.25 -3.52 10.31
CA ILE A 98 3.22 -4.20 11.62
C ILE A 98 4.48 -3.84 12.42
N LEU A 99 5.66 -3.89 11.78
CA LEU A 99 6.93 -3.54 12.42
C LEU A 99 6.99 -2.07 12.82
N GLY A 100 6.48 -1.16 11.98
CA GLY A 100 6.43 0.27 12.26
C GLY A 100 5.53 0.61 13.45
N VAL A 101 4.40 -0.08 13.59
CA VAL A 101 3.50 0.04 14.75
C VAL A 101 4.16 -0.52 16.02
N ALA A 102 4.73 -1.72 15.93
CA ALA A 102 5.37 -2.38 17.07
C ALA A 102 6.60 -1.62 17.58
N ASP A 103 7.45 -1.12 16.68
CA ASP A 103 8.64 -0.34 17.05
C ASP A 103 8.24 1.03 17.62
N ALA A 104 7.24 1.72 17.04
CA ALA A 104 6.73 2.99 17.60
C ALA A 104 6.11 2.80 19.00
N TYR A 105 5.40 1.69 19.23
CA TYR A 105 4.86 1.36 20.54
C TYR A 105 5.98 1.10 21.56
N ARG A 106 6.99 0.29 21.21
CA ARG A 106 8.15 0.03 22.07
C ARG A 106 8.93 1.29 22.39
N LEU A 107 9.13 2.15 21.39
CA LEU A 107 9.91 3.38 21.50
C LEU A 107 9.21 4.43 22.36
N GLY A 108 7.88 4.53 22.30
CA GLY A 108 7.12 5.44 23.16
C GLY A 108 6.86 4.91 24.57
N LYS A 109 7.22 3.65 24.86
CA LYS A 109 7.17 3.05 26.21
C LYS A 109 8.50 3.23 26.96
N ARG A 110 9.59 3.47 26.23
CA ARG A 110 10.85 3.99 26.78
C ARG A 110 10.69 5.48 27.10
#